data_AF-A0A0R2XL05-F1
#
_entry.id   AF-A0A0R2XL05-F1
#
_cell.length_a   1.000
_cell.length_b   1.000
_cell.length_c   1.000
_cell.angle_alpha   90.00
_cell.angle_beta   90.00
_cell.angle_gamma   90.00
#
_symmetry.space_group_name_H-M   'P 1'
#
loop_
_entity.id
_entity.type
_entity.pdbx_description
1 polymer ?
#
loop_
_entity_poly.entity_id
_entity_poly.type
_entity_poly.pdbx_seq_one_letter_code
_entity_poly.pdbx_strand_id
1 'polypeptide(L)'
;MKTARHALALDERRSDFAPCLWQPKTGVDLKQSWFVGSHSDVGGGNANTALSTLALVWLASEAQLQGLRLDPESDLAIMILSPADPPTSTEVKIQNSTRGLFAVRPQQTRDIVGSVHISAQRYWESNADNYQQSGRALKQHLDSRSGDWNRVKIEH
;
A
#
# COMPACT_ATOMS: atom_id res chain seq x y z
N MET A 1 16.62 4.02 17.11
CA MET A 1 15.28 3.73 16.54
C MET A 1 15.08 2.23 16.66
N LYS A 2 14.09 1.76 17.43
CA LYS A 2 13.86 0.30 17.64
C LYS A 2 12.89 -0.30 16.63
N THR A 3 12.02 0.53 16.05
CA THR A 3 10.92 0.11 15.19
C THR A 3 10.84 1.04 14.00
N ALA A 4 10.66 0.47 12.80
CA ALA A 4 10.52 1.20 11.54
C ALA A 4 9.38 0.59 10.72
N ARG A 5 8.53 1.44 10.15
CA ARG A 5 7.38 1.07 9.30
C ARG A 5 7.41 1.90 8.04
N HIS A 6 7.15 1.27 6.90
CA HIS A 6 7.16 1.95 5.62
C HIS A 6 6.09 1.34 4.70
N ALA A 7 5.12 2.18 4.35
CA ALA A 7 4.06 1.87 3.41
C ALA A 7 4.52 2.25 2.00
N LEU A 8 4.46 1.29 1.08
CA LEU A 8 4.95 1.41 -0.29
C LEU A 8 3.80 1.35 -1.28
N ALA A 9 3.84 2.15 -2.35
CA ALA A 9 2.81 2.18 -3.39
C ALA A 9 3.10 1.16 -4.51
N LEU A 10 2.19 0.20 -4.73
CA LEU A 10 2.29 -0.81 -5.79
C LEU A 10 2.20 -0.20 -7.19
N ASP A 11 1.34 0.80 -7.36
CA ASP A 11 0.93 1.31 -8.67
C ASP A 11 1.60 2.63 -9.03
N GLU A 12 2.56 3.08 -8.23
CA GLU A 12 3.43 4.19 -8.60
C GLU A 12 4.43 3.74 -9.66
N ARG A 13 4.16 4.09 -10.91
CA ARG A 13 4.93 3.63 -12.07
C ARG A 13 5.95 4.64 -12.58
N ARG A 14 5.96 5.88 -12.11
CA ARG A 14 6.94 6.89 -12.54
C ARG A 14 8.32 6.50 -12.03
N SER A 15 9.29 6.37 -12.94
CA SER A 15 10.68 6.06 -12.55
C SER A 15 11.29 7.12 -11.64
N ASP A 16 10.87 8.39 -11.79
CA ASP A 16 11.29 9.51 -10.94
C ASP A 16 10.90 9.33 -9.45
N PHE A 17 9.92 8.47 -9.17
CA PHE A 17 9.39 8.20 -7.83
C PHE A 17 9.74 6.77 -7.37
N ALA A 18 10.95 6.30 -7.71
CA ALA A 18 11.41 5.00 -7.23
C ALA A 18 11.49 4.96 -5.70
N PRO A 19 10.91 3.92 -5.06
CA PRO A 19 10.92 3.84 -3.60
C PRO A 19 12.34 3.59 -3.09
N CYS A 20 12.68 4.24 -1.98
CA CYS A 20 13.90 3.92 -1.23
C CYS A 20 13.62 2.72 -0.32
N LEU A 21 13.89 1.50 -0.83
CA LEU A 21 13.69 0.28 -0.06
C LEU A 21 14.69 0.21 1.10
N TRP A 22 14.18 0.07 2.32
CA TRP A 22 15.05 -0.03 3.50
C TRP A 22 15.55 -1.46 3.68
N GLN A 23 16.81 -1.57 4.09
CA GLN A 23 17.43 -2.86 4.39
C GLN A 23 17.26 -3.20 5.88
N PRO A 24 17.09 -4.48 6.24
CA PRO A 24 17.08 -4.91 7.63
C PRO A 24 18.36 -4.48 8.35
N LYS A 25 18.24 -4.03 9.60
CA LYS A 25 19.36 -3.62 10.44
C LYS A 25 19.24 -4.28 11.82
N THR A 26 20.33 -4.82 12.34
CA THR A 26 20.36 -5.45 13.66
C THR A 26 19.81 -4.49 14.74
N GLY A 27 18.87 -4.97 15.55
CA GLY A 27 18.23 -4.19 16.61
C GLY A 27 17.12 -3.24 16.13
N VAL A 28 16.73 -3.32 14.86
CA VAL A 28 15.58 -2.58 14.29
C VAL A 28 14.52 -3.57 13.82
N ASP A 29 13.33 -3.49 14.42
CA ASP A 29 12.12 -4.15 13.91
C ASP A 29 11.60 -3.36 12.70
N LEU A 30 11.89 -3.84 11.50
CA LEU A 30 11.50 -3.23 10.23
C LEU A 30 10.33 -3.98 9.59
N LYS A 31 9.22 -3.28 9.35
CA LYS A 31 8.18 -3.73 8.42
C LYS A 31 8.08 -2.80 7.23
N GLN A 32 8.11 -3.38 6.04
CA GLN A 32 7.80 -2.71 4.77
C GLN A 32 6.69 -3.49 4.11
N SER A 33 5.57 -2.81 3.85
CA SER A 33 4.39 -3.42 3.26
C SER A 33 3.92 -2.62 2.04
N TRP A 34 3.52 -3.32 1.00
CA TRP A 34 3.08 -2.75 -0.26
C TRP A 34 1.55 -2.64 -0.30
N PHE A 35 1.04 -1.44 -0.54
CA PHE A 35 -0.37 -1.10 -0.60
C PHE A 35 -0.78 -0.86 -2.05
N VAL A 36 -2.03 -1.22 -2.36
CA VAL A 36 -2.66 -0.85 -3.63
C VAL A 36 -2.76 0.68 -3.75
N GLY A 37 -2.51 1.21 -4.94
CA GLY A 37 -2.54 2.64 -5.22
C GLY A 37 -1.20 3.21 -5.69
N SER A 38 -1.28 4.42 -6.23
CA SER A 38 -0.13 5.26 -6.59
C SER A 38 0.44 6.03 -5.39
N HIS A 39 1.44 6.89 -5.61
CA HIS A 39 2.13 7.61 -4.53
C HIS A 39 1.18 8.34 -3.57
N SER A 40 0.23 9.12 -4.09
CA SER A 40 -0.73 9.87 -3.27
C SER A 40 -1.91 9.03 -2.78
N ASP A 41 -2.15 7.86 -3.37
CA ASP A 41 -3.12 6.89 -2.85
C ASP A 41 -2.58 6.16 -1.62
N VAL A 42 -1.27 6.19 -1.36
CA VAL A 42 -0.67 5.65 -0.13
C VAL A 42 -0.25 6.77 0.83
N GLY A 43 0.38 7.83 0.31
CA GLY A 43 0.88 8.95 1.12
C GLY A 43 -0.16 10.02 1.44
N GLY A 44 -1.34 9.98 0.80
CA GLY A 44 -2.35 11.02 0.92
C GLY A 44 -2.13 12.21 -0.02
N GLY A 45 -3.02 13.20 0.09
CA GLY A 45 -3.01 14.42 -0.74
C GLY A 45 -3.97 14.39 -1.93
N ASN A 46 -4.61 13.24 -2.19
CA ASN A 46 -5.72 13.13 -3.14
C ASN A 46 -7.04 13.58 -2.50
N ALA A 47 -7.97 14.08 -3.33
CA ALA A 47 -9.32 14.42 -2.87
C ALA A 47 -10.11 13.18 -2.41
N ASN A 48 -9.90 12.04 -3.06
CA ASN A 48 -10.38 10.74 -2.58
C ASN A 48 -9.28 10.14 -1.69
N THR A 49 -9.60 9.95 -0.41
CA THR A 49 -8.65 9.46 0.60
C THR A 49 -8.77 7.97 0.88
N ALA A 50 -9.72 7.26 0.26
CA ALA A 50 -10.11 5.90 0.65
C ALA A 50 -8.93 4.92 0.69
N LEU A 51 -8.00 4.98 -0.28
CA LEU A 51 -6.79 4.15 -0.28
C LEU A 51 -5.75 4.64 0.74
N SER A 52 -5.53 5.95 0.84
CA SER A 52 -4.51 6.52 1.73
C SER A 52 -4.86 6.33 3.20
N THR A 53 -6.16 6.29 3.51
CA THR A 53 -6.66 5.99 4.85
C THR A 53 -6.23 4.59 5.30
N LEU A 54 -6.14 3.60 4.40
CA LEU A 54 -5.68 2.25 4.76
C LEU A 54 -4.22 2.26 5.25
N ALA A 55 -3.34 2.96 4.52
CA ALA A 55 -1.95 3.09 4.90
C ALA A 55 -1.78 3.92 6.19
N LEU A 56 -2.59 4.98 6.35
CA LEU A 56 -2.61 5.81 7.55
C LEU A 56 -3.05 5.01 8.79
N VAL A 57 -4.15 4.25 8.69
CA VAL A 57 -4.66 3.39 9.77
C VAL A 57 -3.60 2.36 10.14
N TRP A 58 -3.02 1.65 9.17
CA TRP A 58 -1.96 0.67 9.44
C TRP A 58 -0.74 1.28 10.14
N LEU A 59 -0.23 2.41 9.65
CA LEU A 59 0.91 3.10 10.27
C LEU A 59 0.57 3.57 11.70
N ALA A 60 -0.63 4.10 11.91
CA ALA A 60 -1.07 4.59 13.20
C ALA A 60 -1.27 3.46 14.21
N SER A 61 -1.87 2.33 13.80
CA SER A 61 -1.97 1.12 14.61
C SER A 61 -0.60 0.58 15.00
N GLU A 62 0.33 0.46 14.05
CA GLU A 62 1.70 0.02 14.34
C GLU A 62 2.42 1.00 15.29
N ALA A 63 2.19 2.31 15.17
CA ALA A 63 2.74 3.30 16.08
C ALA A 63 2.13 3.22 17.49
N GLN A 64 0.83 2.95 17.62
CA GLN A 64 0.17 2.73 18.90
C GLN A 64 0.74 1.52 19.64
N LEU A 65 1.08 0.44 18.92
CA LEU A 65 1.79 -0.72 19.49
C LEU A 65 3.16 -0.35 20.05
N GLN A 66 3.77 0.76 19.61
CA GLN A 66 5.03 1.29 20.12
C GLN A 66 4.85 2.39 21.18
N GLY A 67 3.60 2.64 21.61
CA GLY A 67 3.27 3.60 22.67
C GLY A 67 2.88 5.00 22.19
N LEU A 68 2.74 5.24 20.89
CA LEU A 68 2.13 6.49 20.41
C LEU A 68 0.69 6.58 20.92
N ARG A 69 0.32 7.70 21.54
CA ARG A 69 -1.05 7.95 21.97
C ARG A 69 -1.74 8.85 20.95
N LEU A 70 -2.84 8.37 20.42
CA LEU A 70 -3.77 9.18 19.63
C LEU A 70 -4.83 9.76 20.58
N ASP A 71 -5.43 10.87 20.17
CA ASP A 71 -6.66 11.35 20.82
C ASP A 71 -7.74 10.27 20.62
N PRO A 72 -8.31 9.69 21.71
CA PRO A 72 -9.33 8.65 21.61
C PRO A 72 -10.57 9.07 20.82
N GLU A 73 -10.88 10.37 20.79
CA GLU A 73 -12.04 10.93 20.08
C GLU A 73 -11.72 11.31 18.62
N SER A 74 -10.48 11.12 18.17
CA SER A 74 -10.12 11.38 16.77
C SER A 74 -10.69 10.32 15.84
N ASP A 75 -11.07 10.75 14.63
CA ASP A 75 -11.52 9.85 13.56
C ASP A 75 -10.54 8.69 13.32
N LEU A 76 -9.23 8.96 13.38
CA LEU A 76 -8.19 7.96 13.18
C LEU A 76 -8.20 6.90 14.29
N ALA A 77 -8.37 7.30 15.56
CA ALA A 77 -8.46 6.34 16.66
C ALA A 77 -9.73 5.46 16.53
N ILE A 78 -10.84 6.05 16.13
CA ILE A 78 -12.10 5.34 15.88
C ILE A 78 -11.93 4.34 14.72
N MET A 79 -11.28 4.75 13.62
CA MET A 79 -11.00 3.88 12.46
C MET A 79 -10.11 2.69 12.81
N ILE A 80 -9.15 2.85 13.73
CA ILE A 80 -8.30 1.74 14.18
C ILE A 80 -9.09 0.70 14.96
N LEU A 81 -10.05 1.12 15.79
CA LEU A 81 -10.88 0.23 16.60
C LEU A 81 -11.95 -0.49 15.77
N SER A 82 -12.39 0.13 14.68
CA SER A 82 -13.36 -0.41 13.74
C SER A 82 -12.85 -0.26 12.30
N PRO A 83 -11.84 -1.06 11.90
CA PRO A 83 -11.24 -0.95 10.59
C PRO A 83 -12.29 -1.25 9.51
N ALA A 84 -12.48 -0.29 8.60
CA ALA A 84 -13.30 -0.51 7.43
C ALA A 84 -12.65 -1.59 6.55
N ASP A 85 -13.48 -2.41 5.91
CA ASP A 85 -12.99 -3.28 4.85
C ASP A 85 -12.37 -2.41 3.75
N PRO A 86 -11.21 -2.81 3.18
CA PRO A 86 -10.64 -2.12 2.03
C PRO A 86 -11.72 -1.97 0.95
N PRO A 87 -11.84 -0.78 0.33
CA PRO A 87 -12.90 -0.52 -0.62
C PRO A 87 -12.72 -1.42 -1.84
N THR A 88 -13.48 -2.51 -1.93
CA THR A 88 -13.45 -3.43 -3.08
C THR A 88 -14.38 -2.98 -4.22
N SER A 89 -15.03 -1.82 -4.06
CA SER A 89 -15.97 -1.28 -5.04
C SER A 89 -15.25 -0.64 -6.23
N THR A 90 -15.90 -0.66 -7.38
CA THR A 90 -15.47 0.04 -8.61
C THR A 90 -15.50 1.57 -8.50
N GLU A 91 -15.98 2.11 -7.39
CA GLU A 91 -16.07 3.55 -7.14
C GLU A 91 -14.73 4.17 -6.73
N VAL A 92 -13.85 3.38 -6.09
CA VAL A 92 -12.51 3.83 -5.73
C VAL A 92 -11.55 3.46 -6.86
N LYS A 93 -11.15 4.47 -7.62
CA LYS A 93 -10.21 4.34 -8.73
C LYS A 93 -8.80 4.63 -8.26
N ILE A 94 -7.84 3.84 -8.74
CA ILE A 94 -6.43 4.11 -8.51
C ILE A 94 -6.05 5.36 -9.33
N GLN A 95 -5.39 6.33 -8.69
CA GLN A 95 -5.00 7.55 -9.38
C GLN A 95 -3.93 7.25 -10.44
N ASN A 96 -4.18 7.66 -11.68
CA ASN A 96 -3.20 7.51 -12.75
C ASN A 96 -2.11 8.58 -12.66
N SER A 97 -1.00 8.24 -11.98
CA SER A 97 0.16 9.12 -11.79
C SER A 97 0.97 9.39 -13.07
N THR A 98 0.71 8.66 -14.15
CA THR A 98 1.50 8.71 -15.41
C THR A 98 0.88 9.62 -16.48
N ARG A 99 0.04 10.58 -16.10
CA ARG A 99 -0.57 11.55 -17.02
C ARG A 99 0.19 12.88 -17.06
N GLY A 100 -0.16 13.74 -18.02
CA GLY A 100 0.45 15.07 -18.18
C GLY A 100 1.94 14.98 -18.49
N LEU A 101 2.76 15.73 -17.74
CA LEU A 101 4.22 15.76 -17.91
C LEU A 101 4.87 14.36 -17.74
N PHE A 102 4.25 13.46 -16.98
CA PHE A 102 4.78 12.13 -16.71
C PHE A 102 4.44 11.10 -17.80
N ALA A 103 3.62 11.44 -18.80
CA ALA A 103 3.22 10.50 -19.85
C ALA A 103 4.38 10.07 -20.76
N VAL A 104 5.38 10.94 -20.94
CA VAL A 104 6.57 10.68 -21.76
C VAL A 104 7.80 10.25 -20.94
N ARG A 105 7.65 10.18 -19.61
CA ARG A 105 8.74 9.79 -18.71
C ARG A 105 8.87 8.27 -18.66
N PRO A 106 10.09 7.74 -18.40
CA PRO A 106 10.26 6.31 -18.18
C PRO A 106 9.34 5.80 -17.06
N GLN A 107 8.84 4.59 -17.26
CA GLN A 107 7.98 3.92 -16.29
C GLN A 107 8.60 2.59 -15.90
N GLN A 108 8.39 2.20 -14.65
CA GLN A 108 8.94 0.98 -14.07
C GLN A 108 7.86 0.20 -13.31
N THR A 109 7.82 -1.11 -13.53
CA THR A 109 7.08 -2.03 -12.66
C THR A 109 7.94 -2.34 -11.43
N ARG A 110 7.33 -2.29 -10.24
CA ARG A 110 8.05 -2.47 -8.97
C ARG A 110 8.30 -3.94 -8.68
N ASP A 111 9.50 -4.25 -8.21
CA ASP A 111 9.80 -5.55 -7.61
C ASP A 111 9.40 -5.51 -6.13
N ILE A 112 8.39 -6.31 -5.79
CA ILE A 112 7.85 -6.37 -4.43
C ILE A 112 8.80 -7.17 -3.54
N VAL A 113 9.31 -6.50 -2.50
CA VAL A 113 10.04 -7.08 -1.38
C VAL A 113 9.28 -6.87 -0.06
N GLY A 114 9.34 -7.82 0.87
CA GLY A 114 8.61 -7.72 2.13
C GLY A 114 7.18 -8.26 2.03
N SER A 115 6.23 -7.60 2.69
CA SER A 115 4.81 -7.98 2.69
C SER A 115 3.97 -7.16 1.72
N VAL A 116 2.79 -7.70 1.39
CA VAL A 116 1.73 -6.98 0.69
C VAL A 116 0.58 -6.78 1.67
N HIS A 117 0.01 -5.59 1.73
CA HIS A 117 -1.12 -5.32 2.60
C HIS A 117 -2.39 -6.01 2.07
N ILE A 118 -3.25 -6.49 2.96
CA ILE A 118 -4.49 -7.22 2.65
C ILE A 118 -5.39 -6.47 1.67
N SER A 119 -5.34 -5.14 1.65
CA SER A 119 -6.07 -4.32 0.69
C SER A 119 -5.73 -4.66 -0.76
N ALA A 120 -4.47 -4.94 -1.07
CA ALA A 120 -4.06 -5.29 -2.43
C ALA A 120 -4.54 -6.69 -2.83
N GLN A 121 -4.58 -7.64 -1.89
CA GLN A 121 -5.20 -8.95 -2.13
C GLN A 121 -6.70 -8.81 -2.39
N ARG A 122 -7.42 -8.05 -1.57
CA ARG A 122 -8.86 -7.85 -1.74
C ARG A 122 -9.19 -7.14 -3.05
N TYR A 123 -8.41 -6.13 -3.44
CA TYR A 123 -8.53 -5.48 -4.75
C TYR A 123 -8.33 -6.45 -5.92
N TRP A 124 -7.36 -7.36 -5.79
CA TRP A 124 -7.08 -8.37 -6.80
C TRP A 124 -8.21 -9.39 -6.90
N GLU A 125 -8.69 -9.91 -5.77
CA GLU A 125 -9.75 -10.92 -5.72
C GLU A 125 -11.10 -10.39 -6.21
N SER A 126 -11.44 -9.14 -5.85
CA SER A 126 -12.67 -8.49 -6.34
C SER A 126 -12.52 -7.94 -7.77
N ASN A 127 -11.30 -7.92 -8.31
CA ASN A 127 -10.95 -7.23 -9.56
C ASN A 127 -11.46 -5.77 -9.60
N ALA A 128 -11.41 -5.08 -8.45
CA ALA A 128 -11.79 -3.67 -8.35
C ALA A 128 -11.00 -2.83 -9.37
N ASP A 129 -11.63 -1.86 -10.05
CA ASP A 129 -10.99 -1.01 -11.08
C ASP A 129 -10.20 -1.81 -12.16
N ASN A 130 -10.64 -3.04 -12.48
CA ASN A 130 -9.94 -3.97 -13.37
C ASN A 130 -8.50 -4.28 -12.92
N TYR A 131 -8.27 -4.38 -11.62
CA TYR A 131 -6.92 -4.49 -11.03
C TYR A 131 -6.14 -5.73 -11.46
N GLN A 132 -6.78 -6.84 -11.80
CA GLN A 132 -6.08 -8.01 -12.35
C GLN A 132 -5.39 -7.71 -13.71
N GLN A 133 -5.86 -6.68 -14.42
CA GLN A 133 -5.26 -6.19 -15.65
C GLN A 133 -4.30 -5.03 -15.41
N SER A 134 -4.63 -4.09 -14.51
CA SER A 134 -3.87 -2.86 -14.30
C SER A 134 -2.73 -2.98 -13.27
N GLY A 135 -2.86 -3.86 -12.26
CA GLY A 135 -1.93 -4.08 -11.14
C GLY A 135 -0.69 -4.88 -11.51
N ARG A 136 0.21 -4.27 -12.30
CA ARG A 136 1.37 -4.95 -12.91
C ARG A 136 2.36 -5.54 -11.89
N ALA A 137 2.70 -4.79 -10.85
CA ALA A 137 3.67 -5.23 -9.85
C ALA A 137 3.15 -6.43 -9.05
N LEU A 138 1.89 -6.36 -8.62
CA LEU A 138 1.24 -7.46 -7.90
C LEU A 138 1.08 -8.69 -8.78
N LYS A 139 0.65 -8.52 -10.04
CA LYS A 139 0.57 -9.61 -11.02
C LYS A 139 1.91 -10.33 -11.19
N GLN A 140 2.99 -9.59 -11.46
CA GLN A 140 4.33 -10.16 -11.60
C GLN A 140 4.75 -10.92 -10.33
N HIS A 141 4.45 -10.38 -9.15
CA HIS A 141 4.77 -11.01 -7.88
C HIS A 141 3.98 -12.32 -7.63
N LEU A 142 2.70 -12.34 -7.99
CA LEU A 142 1.85 -13.54 -7.92
C LEU A 142 2.26 -14.59 -8.95
N ASP A 143 2.53 -14.18 -10.19
CA ASP A 143 2.96 -15.09 -11.27
C ASP A 143 4.27 -15.81 -10.90
N SER A 144 5.22 -15.10 -10.28
CA SER A 144 6.46 -15.71 -9.75
C SER A 144 6.22 -16.74 -8.63
N ARG A 145 4.99 -16.82 -8.09
CA ARG A 145 4.53 -17.75 -7.06
C ARG A 145 3.44 -18.70 -7.58
N SER A 146 3.27 -18.80 -8.89
CA SER A 146 2.23 -19.62 -9.52
C SER A 146 0.80 -19.20 -9.14
N GLY A 147 0.58 -17.94 -8.78
CA GLY A 147 -0.72 -17.42 -8.34
C GLY A 147 -1.14 -17.83 -6.93
N ASP A 148 -0.26 -18.46 -6.15
CA ASP A 148 -0.59 -18.96 -4.81
C ASP A 148 -0.39 -17.87 -3.74
N TRP A 149 -1.50 -17.37 -3.20
CA TRP A 149 -1.52 -16.38 -2.12
C TRP A 149 -0.87 -16.88 -0.82
N ASN A 150 -0.83 -18.20 -0.57
CA ASN A 150 -0.15 -18.75 0.61
C ASN A 150 1.36 -18.54 0.57
N ARG A 151 1.92 -18.19 -0.60
CA ARG A 151 3.35 -17.89 -0.81
C ARG A 151 3.63 -16.38 -0.80
N VAL A 152 2.62 -15.55 -0.58
CA VAL A 152 2.73 -14.09 -0.42
C VAL A 152 2.61 -13.77 1.07
N LYS A 153 3.53 -12.97 1.60
CA LYS A 153 3.42 -12.50 2.98
C LYS A 153 2.38 -11.39 3.03
N ILE A 154 1.23 -11.65 3.66
CA ILE A 154 0.16 -10.67 3.82
C ILE A 154 0.28 -9.93 5.15
N GLU A 155 0.18 -8.60 5.10
CA GLU A 155 0.07 -7.72 6.27
C GLU A 155 -1.39 -7.29 6.44
N HIS A 156 -1.86 -7.24 7.69
CA HIS A 156 -3.24 -6.88 8.06
C HIS A 156 -3.31 -5.52 8.73
#